data_AF-A0A182M834-F1
#
_entry.id   AF-A0A182M834-F1
#
_cell.length_a   1.000
_cell.length_b   1.000
_cell.length_c   1.000
_cell.angle_alpha   90.00
_cell.angle_beta   90.00
_cell.angle_gamma   90.00
#
_symmetry.space_group_name_H-M   'P 1'
#
loop_
_entity.id
_entity.type
_entity.pdbx_description
1 polymer ?
#
loop_
_entity_poly.entity_id
_entity_poly.type
_entity_poly.pdbx_seq_one_letter_code
_entity_poly.pdbx_strand_id
1 'polypeptide(L)'
;MSHGHSHGGGCGHEALGIENELEIGIHYSLYEKIDMHNVECLNEELEGSGKTVFKPYNERLSHDKFVKSDADEELLFNIPFTGNVKLKGIIIIGADDETHPKKMRLFKNRLKMTFDDTSATADQEFALERDANGVIEYSTKVVTFANVHHLSLHIPSNYGGDSTTVYYIGLKGEFSEAHHHGVTICTYEARPNVSDHKNNVFDSVNHQIQ
;
A
#
# COMPACT_ATOMS: atom_id res chain seq x y z
N MET A 1 22.04 56.74 41.86
CA MET A 1 21.96 56.91 40.39
C MET A 1 22.29 55.55 39.79
N SER A 2 21.25 54.82 39.37
CA SER A 2 21.38 53.47 38.80
C SER A 2 21.24 53.55 37.29
N HIS A 3 22.19 52.98 36.56
CA HIS A 3 22.06 52.62 35.15
C HIS A 3 22.84 51.33 34.93
N GLY A 4 22.11 50.23 34.76
CA GLY A 4 22.63 48.95 34.30
C GLY A 4 21.91 48.59 33.00
N HIS A 5 22.62 48.69 31.89
CA HIS A 5 22.19 48.14 30.60
C HIS A 5 22.50 46.63 30.59
N SER A 6 21.52 45.81 30.23
CA SER A 6 21.79 44.45 29.75
C SER A 6 20.81 44.13 28.61
N HIS A 7 21.33 44.20 27.39
CA HIS A 7 20.73 43.62 26.19
C HIS A 7 21.20 42.17 26.07
N GLY A 8 20.29 41.25 25.84
CA GLY A 8 20.60 39.85 25.56
C GLY A 8 19.34 39.12 25.14
N GLY A 9 18.74 39.54 24.02
CA GLY A 9 17.64 38.83 23.38
C GLY A 9 18.13 37.49 22.87
N GLY A 10 17.78 36.42 23.59
CA GLY A 10 17.89 35.06 23.08
C GLY A 10 16.69 34.76 22.19
N CYS A 11 16.88 34.89 20.89
CA CYS A 11 15.98 34.30 19.89
C CYS A 11 16.22 32.79 19.90
N GLY A 12 15.42 32.06 20.69
CA GLY A 12 15.34 30.61 20.64
C GLY A 12 14.59 30.20 19.37
N HIS A 13 15.34 29.71 18.39
CA HIS A 13 14.88 29.22 17.10
C HIS A 13 13.85 28.08 17.28
N GLU A 14 12.66 28.25 16.72
CA GLU A 14 11.52 27.31 16.74
C GLU A 14 11.73 26.11 15.78
N ALA A 15 12.91 25.48 15.81
CA ALA A 15 13.29 24.42 14.86
C ALA A 15 12.83 23.00 15.25
N LEU A 16 12.09 22.82 16.35
CA LEU A 16 11.70 21.49 16.85
C LEU A 16 10.48 20.88 16.13
N GLY A 17 9.78 21.64 15.27
CA GLY A 17 8.64 21.13 14.50
C GLY A 17 9.03 20.48 13.18
N ILE A 18 10.00 21.06 12.47
CA ILE A 18 10.33 20.68 11.08
C ILE A 18 11.02 19.31 11.03
N GLU A 19 11.91 19.00 11.98
CA GLU A 19 12.64 17.72 12.01
C GLU A 19 11.68 16.53 12.20
N ASN A 20 10.65 16.70 13.03
CA ASN A 20 9.64 15.67 13.30
C ASN A 20 8.73 15.44 12.08
N GLU A 21 8.30 16.50 11.39
CA GLU A 21 7.48 16.37 10.18
C GLU A 21 8.22 15.70 9.02
N LEU A 22 9.53 15.96 8.89
CA LEU A 22 10.37 15.29 7.90
C LEU A 22 10.55 13.81 8.22
N GLU A 23 10.76 13.47 9.50
CA GLU A 23 10.86 12.08 9.95
C GLU A 23 9.55 11.30 9.71
N ILE A 24 8.40 11.93 10.01
CA ILE A 24 7.08 11.37 9.71
C ILE A 24 6.89 11.22 8.19
N GLY A 25 7.29 12.21 7.39
CA GLY A 25 7.20 12.14 5.93
C GLY A 25 7.93 10.95 5.32
N ILE A 26 9.08 10.55 5.88
CA ILE A 26 9.84 9.36 5.44
C ILE A 26 9.01 8.08 5.62
N HIS A 27 8.23 7.99 6.69
CA HIS A 27 7.36 6.83 6.94
C HIS A 27 6.24 6.70 5.90
N TYR A 28 5.85 7.79 5.25
CA TYR A 28 4.81 7.86 4.22
C TYR A 28 5.36 7.81 2.77
N SER A 29 6.60 7.38 2.59
CA SER A 29 7.28 7.29 1.28
C SER A 29 6.71 6.23 0.32
N LEU A 30 5.73 5.42 0.74
CA LEU A 30 5.18 4.36 -0.12
C LEU A 30 4.49 4.89 -1.38
N TYR A 31 4.06 6.16 -1.40
CA TYR A 31 3.49 6.78 -2.60
C TYR A 31 4.46 6.76 -3.79
N GLU A 32 5.78 6.82 -3.55
CA GLU A 32 6.81 6.73 -4.60
C GLU A 32 6.94 5.33 -5.20
N LYS A 33 6.37 4.33 -4.53
CA LYS A 33 6.41 2.91 -4.93
C LYS A 33 5.09 2.44 -5.54
N ILE A 34 4.13 3.36 -5.71
CA ILE A 34 2.89 3.12 -6.42
C ILE A 34 3.16 3.25 -7.92
N ASP A 35 2.67 2.29 -8.69
CA ASP A 35 2.71 2.36 -10.14
C ASP A 35 1.57 3.24 -10.68
N MET A 36 1.77 4.56 -10.63
CA MET A 36 0.76 5.59 -10.96
C MET A 36 0.16 5.43 -12.37
N HIS A 37 0.86 4.78 -13.31
CA HIS A 37 0.32 4.50 -14.63
C HIS A 37 -0.86 3.53 -14.57
N ASN A 38 -0.76 2.49 -13.75
CA ASN A 38 -1.75 1.42 -13.63
C ASN A 38 -2.70 1.58 -12.43
N VAL A 39 -2.59 2.68 -11.67
CA VAL A 39 -3.63 3.03 -10.69
C VAL A 39 -4.96 3.25 -11.42
N GLU A 40 -6.02 2.65 -10.90
CA GLU A 40 -7.38 2.82 -11.41
C GLU A 40 -8.26 3.28 -10.25
N CYS A 41 -9.08 4.32 -10.47
CA CYS A 41 -10.09 4.77 -9.53
C CYS A 41 -11.46 4.63 -10.23
N LEU A 42 -12.38 3.89 -9.61
CA LEU A 42 -13.74 3.72 -10.12
C LEU A 42 -14.68 4.69 -9.41
N ASN A 43 -15.67 5.17 -10.15
CA ASN A 43 -16.66 6.18 -9.75
C ASN A 43 -16.06 7.56 -9.45
N GLU A 44 -14.95 7.94 -10.10
CA GLU A 44 -14.41 9.31 -10.04
C GLU A 44 -15.11 10.24 -11.06
N GLU A 45 -15.48 11.45 -10.64
CA GLU A 45 -16.12 12.48 -11.48
C GLU A 45 -15.21 12.95 -12.62
N LEU A 46 -13.90 13.06 -12.33
CA LEU A 46 -12.87 13.43 -13.28
C LEU A 46 -11.90 12.27 -13.46
N GLU A 47 -11.79 11.77 -14.70
CA GLU A 47 -10.89 10.67 -15.03
C GLU A 47 -9.44 10.99 -14.64
N GLY A 48 -8.83 10.09 -13.86
CA GLY A 48 -7.45 10.21 -13.38
C GLY A 48 -7.27 11.09 -12.14
N SER A 49 -8.34 11.69 -11.59
CA SER A 49 -8.27 12.50 -10.37
C SER A 49 -7.88 11.67 -9.14
N GLY A 50 -8.29 10.41 -9.07
CA GLY A 50 -7.93 9.45 -8.02
C GLY A 50 -6.44 9.12 -7.94
N LYS A 51 -5.65 9.43 -8.98
CA LYS A 51 -4.18 9.32 -8.94
C LYS A 51 -3.54 10.48 -8.19
N THR A 52 -4.21 11.63 -8.20
CA THR A 52 -3.65 12.91 -7.72
C THR A 52 -3.66 13.05 -6.20
N VAL A 53 -4.44 12.22 -5.50
CA VAL A 53 -4.51 12.19 -4.03
C VAL A 53 -3.33 11.48 -3.39
N PHE A 54 -2.55 10.71 -4.15
CA PHE A 54 -1.29 10.12 -3.70
C PHE A 54 -0.16 11.13 -3.94
N LYS A 55 0.21 11.85 -2.89
CA LYS A 55 1.21 12.92 -2.91
C LYS A 55 2.09 12.82 -1.66
N PRO A 56 3.22 13.55 -1.58
CA PRO A 56 4.04 13.50 -0.38
C PRO A 56 3.33 14.09 0.84
N TYR A 57 3.75 13.64 2.03
CA TYR A 57 3.13 14.00 3.32
C TYR A 57 3.18 15.50 3.64
N ASN A 58 4.18 16.22 3.14
CA ASN A 58 4.30 17.67 3.28
C ASN A 58 3.22 18.43 2.50
N GLU A 59 2.70 17.86 1.40
CA GLU A 59 1.65 18.43 0.57
C GLU A 59 0.24 17.93 0.97
N ARG A 60 0.11 17.14 2.04
CA ARG A 60 -1.17 16.53 2.45
C ARG A 60 -2.31 17.53 2.64
N LEU A 61 -2.00 18.73 3.13
CA LEU A 61 -2.97 19.82 3.39
C LEU A 61 -3.26 20.67 2.14
N SER A 62 -2.64 20.39 1.00
CA SER A 62 -2.95 21.07 -0.25
C SER A 62 -4.27 20.53 -0.82
N HIS A 63 -5.29 21.36 -0.91
CA HIS A 63 -6.61 20.97 -1.44
C HIS A 63 -6.75 21.23 -2.96
N ASP A 64 -5.66 21.59 -3.64
CA ASP A 64 -5.64 21.85 -5.08
C ASP A 64 -6.01 20.60 -5.92
N LYS A 65 -5.58 19.43 -5.43
CA LYS A 65 -5.81 18.13 -6.06
C LYS A 65 -6.67 17.26 -5.16
N PHE A 66 -7.77 16.77 -5.72
CA PHE A 66 -8.75 15.94 -5.03
C PHE A 66 -9.43 15.00 -6.03
N VAL A 67 -10.03 13.95 -5.49
CA VAL A 67 -10.98 13.09 -6.20
C VAL A 67 -12.35 13.26 -5.56
N LYS A 68 -13.36 13.36 -6.41
CA LYS A 68 -14.75 13.42 -6.02
C LYS A 68 -15.50 12.30 -6.74
N SER A 69 -16.47 11.69 -6.08
CA SER A 69 -17.30 10.68 -6.72
C SER A 69 -18.35 11.28 -7.67
N ASP A 70 -18.67 10.56 -8.75
CA ASP A 70 -19.56 11.04 -9.82
C ASP A 70 -21.04 10.78 -9.54
N ALA A 71 -21.41 9.51 -9.31
CA ALA A 71 -22.81 9.10 -9.28
C ALA A 71 -23.38 8.97 -7.85
N ASP A 72 -22.56 8.48 -6.93
CA ASP A 72 -22.95 8.15 -5.55
C ASP A 72 -21.74 8.28 -4.62
N GLU A 73 -21.90 8.02 -3.33
CA GLU A 73 -20.84 8.16 -2.32
C GLU A 73 -19.71 7.12 -2.40
N GLU A 74 -19.84 6.10 -3.24
CA GLU A 74 -18.90 4.97 -3.29
C GLU A 74 -17.67 5.28 -4.15
N LEU A 75 -16.47 4.96 -3.67
CA LEU A 75 -15.21 5.07 -4.42
C LEU A 75 -14.38 3.81 -4.26
N LEU A 76 -13.76 3.34 -5.35
CA LEU A 76 -12.87 2.18 -5.32
C LEU A 76 -11.54 2.49 -6.00
N PHE A 77 -10.45 2.36 -5.25
CA PHE A 77 -9.08 2.55 -5.73
C PHE A 77 -8.40 1.20 -5.87
N ASN A 78 -7.83 0.94 -7.05
CA ASN A 78 -6.95 -0.19 -7.32
C ASN A 78 -5.52 0.34 -7.44
N ILE A 79 -4.68 -0.02 -6.47
CA ILE A 79 -3.35 0.57 -6.25
C ILE A 79 -2.30 -0.53 -6.44
N PRO A 80 -1.73 -0.67 -7.65
CA PRO A 80 -0.58 -1.53 -7.87
C PRO A 80 0.69 -0.91 -7.29
N PHE A 81 1.54 -1.73 -6.68
CA PHE A 81 2.88 -1.36 -6.24
C PHE A 81 3.94 -1.93 -7.19
N THR A 82 5.07 -1.24 -7.31
CA THR A 82 6.22 -1.70 -8.11
C THR A 82 7.04 -2.81 -7.46
N GLY A 83 6.59 -3.35 -6.33
CA GLY A 83 7.31 -4.34 -5.56
C GLY A 83 6.48 -4.89 -4.40
N ASN A 84 7.15 -5.38 -3.36
CA ASN A 84 6.45 -5.82 -2.16
C ASN A 84 6.36 -4.71 -1.13
N VAL A 85 5.17 -4.53 -0.54
CA VAL A 85 4.93 -3.54 0.51
C VAL A 85 4.42 -4.24 1.76
N LYS A 86 5.02 -3.88 2.91
CA LYS A 86 4.48 -4.14 4.24
C LYS A 86 3.76 -2.89 4.72
N LEU A 87 2.44 -2.88 4.62
CA LEU A 87 1.60 -1.75 5.04
C LEU A 87 1.42 -1.78 6.56
N LYS A 88 1.75 -0.66 7.21
CA LYS A 88 1.65 -0.46 8.67
C LYS A 88 0.53 0.50 9.05
N GLY A 89 0.24 1.50 8.20
CA GLY A 89 -0.81 2.46 8.47
C GLY A 89 -1.27 3.20 7.22
N ILE A 90 -2.43 3.82 7.32
CA ILE A 90 -3.02 4.66 6.29
C ILE A 90 -3.50 5.95 6.92
N ILE A 91 -3.28 7.07 6.25
CA ILE A 91 -3.95 8.36 6.52
C ILE A 91 -4.86 8.66 5.35
N ILE A 92 -6.06 9.15 5.65
CA ILE A 92 -6.98 9.68 4.65
C ILE A 92 -7.46 11.06 5.09
N ILE A 93 -7.45 12.01 4.16
CA ILE A 93 -7.99 13.35 4.37
C ILE A 93 -9.11 13.53 3.35
N GLY A 94 -10.35 13.61 3.84
CA GLY A 94 -11.51 14.04 3.06
C GLY A 94 -11.91 15.47 3.37
N ALA A 95 -13.08 15.89 2.87
CA ALA A 95 -13.61 17.23 3.15
C ALA A 95 -14.03 17.43 4.60
N ASP A 96 -14.15 18.69 5.03
CA ASP A 96 -14.56 19.04 6.39
C ASP A 96 -16.09 19.14 6.53
N ASP A 97 -16.82 18.37 5.73
CA ASP A 97 -18.28 18.38 5.63
C ASP A 97 -18.83 16.95 5.44
N GLU A 98 -20.10 16.81 5.08
CA GLU A 98 -20.80 15.52 5.01
C GLU A 98 -20.25 14.59 3.91
N THR A 99 -19.47 15.14 2.98
CA THR A 99 -18.78 14.41 1.90
C THR A 99 -17.52 13.68 2.36
N HIS A 100 -17.15 13.79 3.65
CA HIS A 100 -16.00 13.09 4.22
C HIS A 100 -16.23 11.56 4.22
N PRO A 101 -15.24 10.74 3.81
CA PRO A 101 -15.39 9.29 3.83
C PRO A 101 -15.55 8.78 5.28
N LYS A 102 -16.58 7.99 5.54
CA LYS A 102 -16.89 7.49 6.90
C LYS A 102 -16.38 6.08 7.13
N LYS A 103 -16.16 5.34 6.05
CA LYS A 103 -15.79 3.93 6.11
C LYS A 103 -14.74 3.62 5.07
N MET A 104 -13.76 2.80 5.43
CA MET A 104 -12.72 2.32 4.52
C MET A 104 -12.57 0.82 4.67
N ARG A 105 -12.58 0.11 3.55
CA ARG A 105 -12.37 -1.33 3.45
C ARG A 105 -11.12 -1.59 2.62
N LEU A 106 -10.25 -2.45 3.11
CA LEU A 106 -9.01 -2.81 2.45
C LEU A 106 -9.07 -4.26 1.97
N PHE A 107 -8.61 -4.48 0.75
CA PHE A 107 -8.46 -5.80 0.16
C PHE A 107 -7.03 -5.96 -0.35
N LYS A 108 -6.39 -7.04 0.07
CA LYS A 108 -5.01 -7.34 -0.26
C LYS A 108 -4.94 -8.22 -1.51
N ASN A 109 -4.06 -7.86 -2.44
CA ASN A 109 -3.63 -8.64 -3.59
C ASN A 109 -4.78 -9.10 -4.50
N ARG A 110 -5.84 -8.28 -4.62
CA ARG A 110 -6.91 -8.46 -5.60
C ARG A 110 -6.70 -7.49 -6.73
N LEU A 111 -6.36 -8.00 -7.90
CA LEU A 111 -6.13 -7.17 -9.09
C LEU A 111 -7.46 -6.67 -9.63
N LYS A 112 -7.51 -5.40 -10.06
CA LYS A 112 -8.64 -4.83 -10.82
C LYS A 112 -10.00 -5.11 -10.20
N MET A 113 -10.12 -4.84 -8.90
CA MET A 113 -11.35 -5.07 -8.17
C MET A 113 -12.45 -4.14 -8.72
N THR A 114 -13.66 -4.68 -8.86
CA THR A 114 -14.86 -3.93 -9.23
C THR A 114 -15.83 -3.83 -8.05
N PHE A 115 -16.91 -3.07 -8.19
CA PHE A 115 -17.92 -2.95 -7.12
C PHE A 115 -18.60 -4.27 -6.78
N ASP A 116 -18.76 -5.19 -7.75
CA ASP A 116 -19.32 -6.53 -7.50
C ASP A 116 -18.46 -7.34 -6.51
N ASP A 117 -17.13 -7.24 -6.67
CA ASP A 117 -16.16 -7.91 -5.82
C ASP A 117 -16.16 -7.39 -4.36
N THR A 118 -16.71 -6.19 -4.11
CA THR A 118 -16.72 -5.57 -2.77
C THR A 118 -17.68 -6.27 -1.79
N SER A 119 -18.54 -7.16 -2.32
CA SER A 119 -19.41 -8.05 -1.55
C SER A 119 -18.60 -9.07 -0.72
N ALA A 120 -17.38 -9.38 -1.14
CA ALA A 120 -16.50 -10.28 -0.41
C ALA A 120 -16.02 -9.64 0.91
N THR A 121 -15.64 -10.50 1.85
CA THR A 121 -15.06 -10.06 3.13
C THR A 121 -13.78 -9.27 2.89
N ALA A 122 -13.72 -8.06 3.45
CA ALA A 122 -12.53 -7.22 3.46
C ALA A 122 -11.46 -7.81 4.40
N ASP A 123 -10.18 -7.67 4.05
CA ASP A 123 -9.07 -8.09 4.89
C ASP A 123 -9.02 -7.26 6.18
N GLN A 124 -9.35 -5.97 6.07
CA GLN A 124 -9.53 -5.07 7.20
C GLN A 124 -10.49 -3.94 6.86
N GLU A 125 -11.22 -3.47 7.87
CA GLU A 125 -12.21 -2.40 7.75
C GLU A 125 -11.98 -1.38 8.87
N PHE A 126 -12.20 -0.10 8.55
CA PHE A 126 -12.06 1.02 9.48
C PHE A 126 -13.30 1.90 9.41
N ALA A 127 -13.74 2.37 10.59
CA ALA A 127 -14.59 3.54 10.69
C ALA A 127 -13.66 4.76 10.71
N LEU A 128 -13.84 5.64 9.73
CA LEU A 128 -13.06 6.85 9.59
C LEU A 128 -13.75 7.97 10.36
N GLU A 129 -12.96 8.78 11.04
CA GLU A 129 -13.36 10.03 11.68
C GLU A 129 -13.02 11.22 10.78
N ARG A 130 -13.83 12.28 10.85
CA ARG A 130 -13.57 13.53 10.11
C ARG A 130 -12.27 14.16 10.59
N ASP A 131 -11.29 14.19 9.70
CA ASP A 131 -9.98 14.73 10.00
C ASP A 131 -9.45 15.53 8.81
N ALA A 132 -9.69 16.83 8.82
CA ALA A 132 -9.20 17.76 7.80
C ALA A 132 -7.67 17.98 7.87
N ASN A 133 -7.02 17.59 8.96
CA ASN A 133 -5.59 17.86 9.20
C ASN A 133 -4.68 16.63 8.96
N GLY A 134 -5.25 15.44 8.73
CA GLY A 134 -4.50 14.20 8.53
C GLY A 134 -3.65 13.81 9.74
N VAL A 135 -4.18 14.02 10.95
CA VAL A 135 -3.58 13.64 12.24
C VAL A 135 -3.92 12.19 12.59
N ILE A 136 -5.05 11.68 12.12
CA ILE A 136 -5.52 10.33 12.47
C ILE A 136 -4.87 9.29 11.55
N GLU A 137 -4.05 8.43 12.15
CA GLU A 137 -3.43 7.29 11.48
C GLU A 137 -4.22 5.99 11.76
N TYR A 138 -4.67 5.33 10.70
CA TYR A 138 -5.35 4.04 10.78
C TYR A 138 -4.34 2.90 10.65
N SER A 139 -4.01 2.27 11.79
CA SER A 139 -3.03 1.18 11.85
C SER A 139 -3.56 -0.11 11.23
N THR A 140 -2.84 -0.64 10.26
CA THR A 140 -3.18 -1.92 9.61
C THR A 140 -2.60 -3.10 10.39
N LYS A 141 -3.25 -4.26 10.28
CA LYS A 141 -2.72 -5.52 10.82
C LYS A 141 -1.53 -5.93 9.98
N VAL A 142 -0.33 -5.58 10.45
CA VAL A 142 0.93 -5.83 9.73
C VAL A 142 1.07 -7.28 9.29
N VAL A 143 0.61 -8.25 10.10
CA VAL A 143 0.61 -9.68 9.76
C VAL A 143 -0.21 -9.99 8.49
N THR A 144 -1.34 -9.31 8.32
CA THR A 144 -2.20 -9.46 7.14
C THR A 144 -1.56 -8.74 5.95
N PHE A 145 -1.07 -7.51 6.16
CA PHE A 145 -0.56 -6.65 5.11
C PHE A 145 0.97 -6.65 4.96
N ALA A 146 1.65 -7.77 5.25
CA ALA A 146 3.11 -7.87 5.15
C ALA A 146 3.65 -8.06 3.72
N ASN A 147 2.80 -8.58 2.83
CA ASN A 147 3.19 -8.94 1.46
C ASN A 147 2.16 -8.42 0.45
N VAL A 148 2.06 -7.10 0.32
CA VAL A 148 1.09 -6.41 -0.54
C VAL A 148 1.78 -5.99 -1.83
N HIS A 149 1.28 -6.49 -2.96
CA HIS A 149 1.70 -6.09 -4.31
C HIS A 149 0.62 -5.27 -5.01
N HIS A 150 -0.63 -5.46 -4.59
CA HIS A 150 -1.77 -4.69 -5.05
C HIS A 150 -2.70 -4.44 -3.87
N LEU A 151 -3.12 -3.21 -3.66
CA LEU A 151 -4.06 -2.82 -2.63
C LEU A 151 -5.33 -2.28 -3.28
N SER A 152 -6.47 -2.88 -2.96
CA SER A 152 -7.76 -2.27 -3.31
C SER A 152 -8.34 -1.60 -2.07
N LEU A 153 -8.60 -0.31 -2.18
CA LEU A 153 -9.17 0.52 -1.12
C LEU A 153 -10.57 0.93 -1.55
N HIS A 154 -11.56 0.52 -0.78
CA HIS A 154 -12.96 0.76 -1.05
C HIS A 154 -13.55 1.67 0.03
N ILE A 155 -14.22 2.74 -0.40
CA ILE A 155 -14.95 3.68 0.44
C ILE A 155 -16.43 3.51 0.11
N PRO A 156 -17.20 2.74 0.91
CA PRO A 156 -18.61 2.46 0.62
C PRO A 156 -19.58 3.57 1.07
N SER A 157 -19.15 4.48 1.94
CA SER A 157 -20.04 5.47 2.54
C SER A 157 -19.32 6.67 3.12
N ASN A 158 -20.02 7.80 3.18
CA ASN A 158 -19.60 9.06 3.79
C ASN A 158 -20.50 9.44 4.99
N TYR A 159 -20.47 10.71 5.40
CA TYR A 159 -21.20 11.20 6.57
C TYR A 159 -22.63 11.71 6.26
N GLY A 160 -23.15 11.46 5.06
CA GLY A 160 -24.50 11.84 4.63
C GLY A 160 -24.53 12.77 3.41
N GLY A 161 -23.39 13.02 2.76
CA GLY A 161 -23.33 13.79 1.52
C GLY A 161 -23.66 12.94 0.29
N ASP A 162 -24.12 13.57 -0.78
CA ASP A 162 -24.45 12.87 -2.04
C ASP A 162 -23.22 12.31 -2.78
N SER A 163 -22.04 12.88 -2.51
CA SER A 163 -20.76 12.50 -3.11
C SER A 163 -19.67 12.43 -2.04
N THR A 164 -18.61 11.67 -2.30
CA THR A 164 -17.45 11.55 -1.42
C THR A 164 -16.27 12.31 -2.01
N THR A 165 -15.60 13.12 -1.18
CA THR A 165 -14.41 13.89 -1.59
C THR A 165 -13.19 13.48 -0.78
N VAL A 166 -12.09 13.15 -1.47
CA VAL A 166 -10.80 12.80 -0.85
C VAL A 166 -9.70 13.69 -1.41
N TYR A 167 -8.91 14.31 -0.53
CA TYR A 167 -7.79 15.19 -0.85
C TYR A 167 -6.43 14.50 -0.77
N TYR A 168 -6.30 13.52 0.12
CA TYR A 168 -5.03 12.85 0.38
C TYR A 168 -5.22 11.41 0.86
N ILE A 169 -4.41 10.51 0.32
CA ILE A 169 -4.24 9.14 0.83
C ILE A 169 -2.75 8.91 1.07
N GLY A 170 -2.38 8.81 2.35
CA GLY A 170 -1.02 8.52 2.78
C GLY A 170 -0.87 7.05 3.16
N LEU A 171 0.11 6.37 2.57
CA LEU A 171 0.41 4.98 2.89
C LEU A 171 1.72 4.90 3.68
N LYS A 172 1.65 4.33 4.89
CA LYS A 172 2.80 4.14 5.78
C LYS A 172 3.24 2.69 5.81
N GLY A 173 4.53 2.45 5.64
CA GLY A 173 5.05 1.09 5.70
C GLY A 173 6.48 0.94 5.22
N GLU A 174 6.83 -0.29 4.84
CA GLU A 174 8.16 -0.65 4.34
C GLU A 174 8.03 -1.23 2.94
N PHE A 175 8.91 -0.81 2.04
CA PHE A 175 9.04 -1.40 0.71
C PHE A 175 10.16 -2.45 0.69
N SER A 176 9.99 -3.48 -0.10
CA SER A 176 11.04 -4.45 -0.44
C SER A 176 10.97 -4.72 -1.93
N GLU A 177 12.14 -4.72 -2.58
CA GLU A 177 12.21 -5.01 -4.01
C GLU A 177 11.64 -6.41 -4.27
N ALA A 178 10.73 -6.51 -5.24
CA ALA A 178 10.21 -7.81 -5.63
C ALA A 178 11.34 -8.60 -6.29
N HIS A 179 11.94 -9.52 -5.53
CA HIS A 179 12.74 -10.58 -6.13
C HIS A 179 11.79 -11.43 -6.98
N HIS A 180 11.67 -11.12 -8.26
CA HIS A 180 11.18 -12.07 -9.24
C HIS A 180 12.17 -13.24 -9.23
N HIS A 181 11.93 -14.22 -8.36
CA HIS A 181 12.56 -15.52 -8.46
C HIS A 181 12.06 -16.08 -9.78
N GLY A 182 12.81 -15.81 -10.86
CA GLY A 182 12.64 -16.51 -12.12
C GLY A 182 12.59 -17.97 -11.75
N VAL A 183 11.45 -18.60 -12.03
CA VAL A 183 11.22 -20.01 -11.74
C VAL A 183 12.38 -20.76 -12.38
N THR A 184 13.38 -21.14 -11.58
CA THR A 184 14.36 -22.13 -12.00
C THR A 184 13.53 -23.37 -12.17
N ILE A 185 13.13 -23.64 -13.40
CA ILE A 185 12.56 -24.93 -13.79
C ILE A 185 13.71 -25.91 -13.53
N CYS A 186 13.75 -26.46 -12.32
CA CYS A 186 14.50 -27.66 -12.05
C CYS A 186 13.75 -28.76 -12.82
N THR A 187 14.01 -28.83 -14.13
CA THR A 187 13.71 -30.02 -14.91
C THR A 187 14.55 -31.11 -14.27
N TYR A 188 13.95 -31.85 -13.35
CA TYR A 188 14.50 -33.11 -12.90
C TYR A 188 14.33 -34.05 -14.09
N GLU A 189 15.32 -34.08 -14.98
CA GLU A 189 15.42 -35.08 -16.03
C GLU A 189 15.62 -36.44 -15.35
N ALA A 190 14.56 -37.05 -14.83
CA ALA A 190 14.53 -38.47 -14.53
C ALA A 190 14.42 -39.22 -15.86
N ARG A 191 15.46 -39.12 -16.71
CA ARG A 191 15.71 -40.11 -17.75
C ARG A 191 16.48 -41.25 -17.09
N PRO A 192 15.93 -42.46 -16.95
CA PRO A 192 16.72 -43.60 -16.51
C PRO A 192 17.87 -43.79 -17.53
N ASN A 193 19.10 -43.52 -17.08
CA ASN A 193 20.29 -43.74 -17.88
C ASN A 193 20.56 -45.25 -17.90
N VAL A 194 20.19 -45.91 -18.99
CA VAL A 194 20.37 -47.37 -19.20
C VAL A 194 21.83 -47.84 -19.17
N SER A 195 22.80 -46.92 -19.08
CA SER A 195 24.22 -47.23 -18.99
C SER A 195 24.73 -47.55 -17.58
N ASP A 196 23.92 -47.42 -16.52
CA ASP A 196 24.36 -47.73 -15.14
C ASP A 196 24.13 -49.20 -14.74
N HIS A 197 23.39 -49.98 -15.53
CA HIS A 197 23.28 -51.42 -15.31
C HIS A 197 24.52 -52.14 -15.85
N LYS A 198 25.57 -52.22 -15.04
CA LYS A 198 26.63 -53.22 -15.23
C LYS A 198 26.05 -54.62 -14.97
N ASN A 199 25.53 -55.26 -16.01
CA ASN A 199 25.28 -56.70 -16.00
C ASN A 199 26.62 -57.43 -15.91
N ASN A 200 27.07 -57.71 -14.69
CA ASN A 200 28.08 -58.74 -14.45
C ASN A 200 27.38 -60.02 -14.00
N VAL A 201 26.56 -60.58 -14.90
CA VAL A 201 26.18 -61.99 -14.85
C VAL A 201 27.27 -62.75 -15.58
N PHE A 202 28.28 -63.15 -14.81
CA PHE A 202 29.27 -64.13 -15.24
C PHE A 202 28.55 -65.43 -15.58
N ASP A 203 28.46 -65.72 -16.87
CA ASP A 203 28.17 -67.05 -17.39
C ASP A 203 29.43 -67.91 -17.21
N SER A 204 29.41 -68.77 -16.20
CA SER A 204 30.36 -69.87 -16.07
C SER A 204 29.69 -71.03 -15.35
N VAL A 205 28.75 -71.67 -16.03
CA VAL A 205 28.27 -73.01 -15.68
C VAL A 205 29.03 -74.04 -16.50
N ASN A 206 30.15 -74.52 -15.96
CA ASN A 206 30.65 -75.84 -16.31
C ASN A 206 31.50 -76.42 -15.17
N HIS A 207 30.85 -77.17 -14.29
CA HIS A 207 31.53 -78.27 -13.60
C HIS A 207 30.55 -79.40 -13.29
N GLN A 208 30.78 -80.54 -13.93
CA GLN A 208 30.14 -81.81 -13.66
C GLN A 208 30.57 -82.33 -12.28
N ILE A 209 29.66 -83.00 -11.58
CA ILE A 209 30.03 -83.87 -10.46
C ILE A 209 29.18 -85.15 -10.53
N GLN A 210 29.93 -86.24 -10.70
CA GLN A 210 29.65 -87.67 -10.49
C GLN A 210 28.69 -88.40 -11.43
#